data_AF-A0A496ASD8-F1
#
_entry.id   AF-A0A496ASD8-F1
#
_cell.length_a   1.000
_cell.length_b   1.000
_cell.length_c   1.000
_cell.angle_alpha   90.00
_cell.angle_beta   90.00
_cell.angle_gamma   90.00
#
_symmetry.space_group_name_H-M   'P 1'
#
loop_
_entity.id
_entity.type
_entity.pdbx_description
1 polymer ?
#
loop_
_entity_poly.entity_id
_entity_poly.type
_entity_poly.pdbx_seq_one_letter_code
_entity_poly.pdbx_strand_id
1 'polypeptide(L)'
;MAFKFGYSTLRWQTPDFEELLTQLKAAGWDGWEMRQSLDWVGTPKHIRQVCDNVGLPIAAVTARGLPIDKDRQQMELNKRRIDFAAEVEADCFMFMGAGKPKDRPVEPSDLAALADVSEDWAEYAAQYGLEVCYHIHTNTTVDSIDDWAKYMSLLRKCKLCIDVSHAAL
;
A
#
# COMPACT_ATOMS: atom_id res chain seq x y z
N MET A 1 3.62 -4.98 -23.90
CA MET A 1 4.45 -4.89 -22.67
C MET A 1 4.46 -6.25 -22.02
N ALA A 2 5.61 -6.69 -21.49
CA ALA A 2 5.67 -7.87 -20.64
C ALA A 2 5.28 -7.50 -19.21
N PHE A 3 4.70 -8.44 -18.46
CA PHE A 3 4.45 -8.26 -17.02
C PHE A 3 5.77 -8.23 -16.25
N LYS A 4 5.82 -7.42 -15.19
CA LYS A 4 6.90 -7.42 -14.19
C LYS A 4 6.45 -8.17 -12.95
N PHE A 5 7.34 -8.91 -12.32
CA PHE A 5 7.06 -9.64 -11.09
C PHE A 5 7.69 -8.95 -9.88
N GLY A 6 6.86 -8.57 -8.90
CA GLY A 6 7.28 -8.04 -7.61
C GLY A 6 7.15 -9.07 -6.50
N TYR A 7 8.16 -9.22 -5.64
CA TYR A 7 8.11 -10.14 -4.50
C TYR A 7 7.51 -9.47 -3.26
N SER A 8 6.52 -10.11 -2.62
CA SER A 8 5.95 -9.61 -1.37
C SER A 8 6.79 -9.99 -0.15
N THR A 9 7.30 -9.00 0.58
CA THR A 9 8.12 -9.22 1.79
C THR A 9 7.30 -9.34 3.07
N LEU A 10 6.00 -9.62 2.97
CA LEU A 10 5.04 -9.68 4.09
C LEU A 10 5.55 -10.43 5.34
N ARG A 11 6.33 -11.49 5.15
CA ARG A 11 6.83 -12.34 6.24
C ARG A 11 8.19 -11.90 6.80
N TRP A 12 8.85 -10.93 6.19
CA TRP A 12 10.16 -10.45 6.64
C TRP A 12 9.99 -9.46 7.79
N GLN A 13 10.48 -9.83 8.98
CA GLN A 13 10.42 -8.99 10.18
C GLN A 13 11.65 -8.07 10.27
N THR A 14 12.83 -8.67 10.33
CA THR A 14 14.13 -7.97 10.44
C THR A 14 15.08 -8.48 9.36
N PRO A 15 14.77 -8.26 8.07
CA PRO A 15 15.58 -8.77 6.97
C PRO A 15 16.94 -8.09 6.91
N ASP A 16 17.96 -8.84 6.48
CA ASP A 16 19.11 -8.26 5.80
C ASP A 16 18.67 -7.97 4.35
N PHE A 17 18.46 -6.68 4.05
CA PHE A 17 17.91 -6.30 2.75
C PHE A 17 18.90 -6.58 1.61
N GLU A 18 20.18 -6.29 1.77
CA GLU A 18 21.13 -6.40 0.66
C GLU A 18 21.32 -7.87 0.26
N GLU A 19 21.42 -8.77 1.25
CA GLU A 19 21.50 -10.21 0.99
C GLU A 19 20.23 -10.74 0.31
N LEU A 20 19.06 -10.50 0.92
CA LEU A 20 17.81 -11.10 0.44
C LEU A 20 17.37 -10.52 -0.90
N LEU A 21 17.54 -9.22 -1.13
CA LEU A 21 17.23 -8.61 -2.42
C LEU A 21 18.18 -9.10 -3.51
N THR A 22 19.47 -9.35 -3.20
CA THR A 22 20.41 -9.99 -4.15
C THR A 22 19.92 -11.37 -4.57
N GLN A 23 19.43 -12.18 -3.62
CA GLN A 23 18.87 -13.50 -3.93
C GLN A 23 17.61 -13.39 -4.79
N LEU A 24 16.71 -12.43 -4.52
CA LEU A 24 15.53 -12.19 -5.35
C LEU A 24 15.91 -11.75 -6.77
N LYS A 25 16.90 -10.86 -6.91
CA LYS A 25 17.37 -10.43 -8.22
C LYS A 25 17.93 -11.60 -9.03
N ALA A 26 18.76 -12.44 -8.40
CA ALA A 26 19.31 -13.64 -9.02
C ALA A 26 18.23 -14.66 -9.41
N ALA A 27 17.12 -14.71 -8.66
CA ALA A 27 15.95 -15.54 -8.98
C ALA A 27 15.04 -14.97 -10.08
N GLY A 28 15.34 -13.76 -10.59
CA GLY A 28 14.64 -13.17 -11.75
C GLY A 28 13.46 -12.27 -11.39
N TRP A 29 13.36 -11.79 -10.15
CA TRP A 29 12.34 -10.79 -9.78
C TRP A 29 12.69 -9.40 -10.34
N ASP A 30 11.66 -8.61 -10.63
CA ASP A 30 11.77 -7.26 -11.21
C ASP A 30 11.68 -6.15 -10.17
N GLY A 31 11.12 -6.45 -9.00
CA GLY A 31 11.02 -5.53 -7.87
C GLY A 31 10.51 -6.21 -6.61
N TRP A 32 10.20 -5.43 -5.57
CA TRP A 32 9.70 -5.95 -4.30
C TRP A 32 8.72 -5.00 -3.60
N GLU A 33 7.83 -5.57 -2.79
CA GLU A 33 6.89 -4.83 -1.94
C GLU A 33 7.48 -4.69 -0.53
N MET A 34 7.54 -3.45 -0.03
CA MET A 34 8.02 -3.14 1.31
C MET A 34 6.86 -2.96 2.30
N ARG A 35 6.95 -3.65 3.44
CA ARG A 35 5.99 -3.55 4.55
C ARG A 35 6.60 -3.21 5.90
N GLN A 36 7.92 -3.22 6.00
CA GLN A 36 8.68 -3.10 7.25
C GLN A 36 8.50 -1.71 7.89
N SER A 37 8.67 -1.64 9.21
CA SER A 37 8.53 -0.40 9.98
C SER A 37 9.51 0.67 9.51
N LEU A 38 9.08 1.93 9.44
CA LEU A 38 10.00 3.05 9.21
C LEU A 38 11.08 3.16 10.30
N ASP A 39 10.78 2.73 11.53
CA ASP A 39 11.77 2.68 12.62
C ASP A 39 12.87 1.64 12.39
N TRP A 40 12.60 0.64 11.54
CA TRP A 40 13.54 -0.44 11.23
C TRP A 40 14.34 -0.17 9.96
N VAL A 41 13.68 0.23 8.88
CA VAL A 41 14.30 0.38 7.55
C VAL A 41 15.30 1.54 7.46
N GLY A 42 15.26 2.46 8.43
CA GLY A 42 16.12 3.65 8.44
C GLY A 42 15.66 4.70 7.42
N THR A 43 16.62 5.42 6.83
CA THR A 43 16.32 6.54 5.92
C THR A 43 15.93 6.06 4.51
N PRO A 44 15.07 6.79 3.78
CA PRO A 44 14.79 6.51 2.36
C PRO A 44 16.06 6.38 1.51
N LYS A 45 17.05 7.27 1.75
CA LYS A 45 18.36 7.25 1.08
C LYS A 45 19.10 5.92 1.26
N HIS A 46 19.08 5.35 2.46
CA HIS A 46 19.72 4.06 2.73
C HIS A 46 19.06 2.95 1.91
N ILE A 47 17.73 2.87 1.94
CA ILE A 47 16.99 1.83 1.20
C ILE A 47 17.16 1.97 -0.32
N ARG A 48 17.17 3.19 -0.84
CA ARG A 48 17.52 3.44 -2.24
C ARG A 48 18.89 2.92 -2.60
N GLN A 49 19.90 3.23 -1.79
CA GLN A 49 21.26 2.76 -2.04
C GLN A 49 21.34 1.23 -2.05
N VAL A 50 20.60 0.55 -1.17
CA VAL A 50 20.50 -0.92 -1.20
C VAL A 50 19.84 -1.40 -2.50
N CYS A 51 18.75 -0.77 -2.93
CA CYS A 51 18.08 -1.13 -4.20
C CYS A 51 18.98 -0.89 -5.41
N ASP A 52 19.75 0.20 -5.43
CA ASP A 52 20.69 0.56 -6.49
C ASP A 52 21.86 -0.42 -6.57
N ASN A 53 22.44 -0.80 -5.43
CA ASN A 53 23.52 -1.80 -5.35
C ASN A 53 23.09 -3.13 -5.93
N VAL A 54 21.85 -3.55 -5.66
CA VAL A 54 21.30 -4.84 -6.09
C VAL A 54 20.72 -4.78 -7.51
N GLY A 55 20.27 -3.60 -7.96
CA GLY A 55 19.51 -3.44 -9.20
C GLY A 55 18.09 -4.00 -9.11
N LEU A 56 17.46 -3.87 -7.94
CA LEU A 56 16.09 -4.34 -7.67
C LEU A 56 15.26 -3.23 -6.99
N PRO A 57 14.41 -2.51 -7.75
CA PRO A 57 13.63 -1.38 -7.24
C PRO A 57 12.46 -1.81 -6.35
N ILE A 58 11.94 -0.87 -5.56
CA ILE A 58 10.69 -1.05 -4.81
C ILE A 58 9.51 -0.90 -5.77
N ALA A 59 8.66 -1.91 -5.84
CA ALA A 59 7.42 -1.87 -6.63
C ALA A 59 6.28 -1.22 -5.84
N ALA A 60 6.19 -1.48 -4.54
CA ALA A 60 5.14 -0.90 -3.71
C ALA A 60 5.57 -0.72 -2.26
N VAL A 61 5.08 0.33 -1.62
CA VAL A 61 5.16 0.52 -0.16
C VAL A 61 3.76 0.44 0.43
N THR A 62 3.59 -0.36 1.47
CA THR A 62 2.26 -0.52 2.08
C THR A 62 2.03 0.46 3.23
N ALA A 63 0.81 0.99 3.33
CA ALA A 63 0.30 1.73 4.47
C ALA A 63 0.36 0.94 5.79
N ARG A 64 0.20 1.64 6.91
CA ARG A 64 0.06 1.03 8.23
C ARG A 64 -1.32 1.35 8.78
N GLY A 65 -2.22 0.38 8.67
CA GLY A 65 -3.64 0.56 9.00
C GLY A 65 -4.31 1.62 8.11
N LEU A 66 -5.61 1.80 8.32
CA LEU A 66 -6.38 2.85 7.65
C LEU A 66 -7.35 3.48 8.67
N PRO A 67 -7.17 4.76 9.03
CA PRO A 67 -8.04 5.44 9.98
C PRO A 67 -9.29 5.99 9.29
N ILE A 68 -10.36 5.18 9.24
CA ILE A 68 -11.64 5.59 8.62
C ILE A 68 -12.25 6.84 9.29
N ASP A 69 -11.90 7.07 10.55
CA ASP A 69 -12.30 8.20 11.39
C ASP A 69 -11.42 9.45 11.20
N LYS A 70 -10.45 9.40 10.27
CA LYS A 70 -9.42 10.43 10.08
C LYS A 70 -8.68 10.76 11.38
N ASP A 71 -8.40 9.77 12.22
CA ASP A 71 -7.50 9.97 13.36
C ASP A 71 -6.23 10.69 12.93
N ARG A 72 -5.97 11.86 13.55
CA ARG A 72 -4.92 12.78 13.11
C ARG A 72 -3.55 12.11 13.18
N GLN A 73 -3.29 11.32 14.21
CA GLN A 73 -1.99 10.67 14.37
C GLN A 73 -1.75 9.63 13.26
N GLN A 74 -2.72 8.76 13.00
CA GLN A 74 -2.62 7.74 11.96
C GLN A 74 -2.56 8.34 10.55
N MET A 75 -3.29 9.43 10.29
CA MET A 75 -3.21 10.16 9.03
C MET A 75 -1.80 10.72 8.80
N GLU A 76 -1.22 11.38 9.80
CA GLU A 76 0.14 11.94 9.68
C GLU A 76 1.22 10.85 9.59
N LEU A 77 1.05 9.71 10.28
CA LEU A 77 1.97 8.57 10.14
C LEU A 77 1.95 7.97 8.73
N ASN A 78 0.78 7.85 8.12
CA ASN A 78 0.68 7.36 6.74
C ASN A 78 1.17 8.40 5.71
N LYS A 79 0.95 9.70 5.93
CA LYS A 79 1.59 10.75 5.10
C LYS A 79 3.11 10.66 5.10
N ARG A 80 3.73 10.49 6.27
CA ARG A 80 5.20 10.27 6.37
C ARG A 80 5.64 9.01 5.62
N ARG A 81 4.78 8.00 5.54
CA ARG A 81 5.06 6.77 4.79
C ARG A 81 4.86 6.95 3.28
N ILE A 82 3.95 7.82 2.86
CA ILE A 82 3.82 8.29 1.48
C ILE A 82 5.05 9.09 1.08
N ASP A 83 5.54 10.00 1.94
CA ASP A 83 6.79 10.75 1.70
C ASP A 83 7.97 9.77 1.51
N PHE A 84 8.07 8.77 2.40
CA PHE A 84 9.07 7.72 2.28
C PHE A 84 8.93 6.97 0.95
N ALA A 85 7.71 6.55 0.58
CA ALA A 85 7.45 5.81 -0.65
C ALA A 85 7.83 6.60 -1.91
N ALA A 86 7.54 7.90 -1.91
CA ALA A 86 7.96 8.81 -2.98
C ALA A 86 9.48 8.96 -3.03
N GLU A 87 10.14 9.16 -1.88
CA GLU A 87 11.59 9.33 -1.81
C GLU A 87 12.37 8.09 -2.25
N VAL A 88 11.81 6.88 -2.06
CA VAL A 88 12.38 5.62 -2.56
C VAL A 88 11.92 5.24 -3.96
N GLU A 89 11.17 6.12 -4.63
CA GLU A 89 10.72 5.95 -6.01
C GLU A 89 9.89 4.66 -6.23
N ALA A 90 9.04 4.32 -5.25
CA ALA A 90 8.11 3.20 -5.41
C ALA A 90 7.09 3.48 -6.52
N ASP A 91 6.69 2.46 -7.28
CA ASP A 91 5.68 2.63 -8.33
C ASP A 91 4.30 3.01 -7.74
N CYS A 92 3.95 2.48 -6.55
CA CYS A 92 2.75 2.90 -5.83
C CYS A 92 2.85 2.79 -4.30
N PHE A 93 1.96 3.52 -3.63
CA PHE A 93 1.64 3.36 -2.22
C PHE A 93 0.33 2.58 -2.08
N MET A 94 0.39 1.41 -1.45
CA MET A 94 -0.73 0.48 -1.37
C MET A 94 -1.34 0.48 0.03
N PHE A 95 -2.66 0.38 0.15
CA PHE A 95 -3.34 0.27 1.45
C PHE A 95 -4.54 -0.69 1.38
N MET A 96 -4.94 -1.25 2.51
CA MET A 96 -6.09 -2.17 2.62
C MET A 96 -7.28 -1.47 3.28
N GLY A 97 -8.47 -2.07 3.18
CA GLY A 97 -9.66 -1.59 3.86
C GLY A 97 -9.51 -1.53 5.39
N ALA A 98 -10.31 -0.68 6.02
CA ALA A 98 -10.38 -0.64 7.47
C ALA A 98 -11.01 -1.93 8.01
N GLY A 99 -10.75 -2.24 9.29
CA GLY A 99 -11.44 -3.34 9.96
C GLY A 99 -12.94 -3.07 10.04
N LYS A 100 -13.76 -4.14 9.94
CA LYS A 100 -15.21 -4.01 10.08
C LYS A 100 -15.58 -3.45 11.47
N PRO A 101 -16.67 -2.66 11.57
CA PRO A 101 -17.27 -2.36 12.86
C PRO A 101 -17.58 -3.65 13.63
N LYS A 102 -17.31 -3.68 14.93
CA LYS A 102 -17.49 -4.89 15.76
C LYS A 102 -18.95 -5.14 16.13
N ASP A 103 -19.71 -4.07 16.35
CA ASP A 103 -21.03 -4.12 16.98
C ASP A 103 -22.18 -3.86 16.01
N ARG A 104 -21.88 -3.67 14.71
CA ARG A 104 -22.87 -3.43 13.66
C ARG A 104 -22.35 -3.87 12.28
N PRO A 105 -23.24 -4.11 11.29
CA PRO A 105 -22.82 -4.26 9.89
C PRO A 105 -22.14 -3.00 9.34
N VAL A 106 -21.39 -3.18 8.25
CA VAL A 106 -20.89 -2.06 7.44
C VAL A 106 -22.08 -1.34 6.82
N GLU A 107 -22.05 -0.01 6.87
CA GLU A 107 -23.05 0.86 6.27
C GLU A 107 -22.44 1.67 5.11
N PRO A 108 -23.27 2.19 4.19
CA PRO A 108 -22.79 3.04 3.09
C PRO A 108 -21.98 4.27 3.54
N SER A 109 -22.22 4.76 4.77
CA SER A 109 -21.46 5.85 5.40
C SER A 109 -20.02 5.45 5.71
N ASP A 110 -19.76 4.19 6.07
CA ASP A 110 -18.40 3.66 6.25
C ASP A 110 -17.66 3.66 4.91
N LEU A 111 -18.30 3.19 3.84
CA LEU A 111 -17.70 3.18 2.50
C LEU A 111 -17.37 4.61 2.03
N ALA A 112 -18.24 5.58 2.35
CA ALA A 112 -17.99 7.00 2.06
C ALA A 112 -16.81 7.56 2.86
N ALA A 113 -16.74 7.27 4.16
CA ALA A 113 -15.62 7.70 5.00
C ALA A 113 -14.29 7.07 4.55
N LEU A 114 -14.33 5.79 4.18
CA LEU A 114 -13.19 5.07 3.60
C LEU A 114 -12.70 5.74 2.32
N ALA A 115 -13.63 6.06 1.40
CA ALA A 115 -13.31 6.71 0.13
C ALA A 115 -12.72 8.11 0.35
N ASP A 116 -13.25 8.86 1.31
CA ASP A 116 -12.77 10.20 1.65
C ASP A 116 -11.31 10.17 2.16
N VAL A 117 -10.95 9.22 3.04
CA VAL A 117 -9.55 9.00 3.47
C VAL A 117 -8.66 8.60 2.29
N SER A 118 -9.17 7.71 1.42
CA SER A 118 -8.44 7.21 0.26
C SER A 118 -8.10 8.34 -0.73
N GLU A 119 -9.06 9.23 -0.96
CA GLU A 119 -8.90 10.41 -1.81
C GLU A 119 -7.97 11.44 -1.18
N ASP A 120 -8.04 11.68 0.13
CA ASP A 120 -7.11 12.57 0.83
C ASP A 120 -5.65 12.11 0.68
N TRP A 121 -5.40 10.80 0.79
CA TRP A 121 -4.06 10.24 0.59
C TRP A 121 -3.62 10.34 -0.87
N ALA A 122 -4.52 10.06 -1.82
CA ALA A 122 -4.22 10.20 -3.25
C ALA A 122 -3.95 11.66 -3.65
N GLU A 123 -4.68 12.63 -3.08
CA GLU A 123 -4.43 14.06 -3.25
C GLU A 123 -3.06 14.45 -2.72
N TYR A 124 -2.74 14.01 -1.50
CA TYR A 124 -1.43 14.27 -0.89
C TYR A 124 -0.29 13.66 -1.70
N ALA A 125 -0.42 12.41 -2.16
CA ALA A 125 0.62 11.72 -2.93
C ALA A 125 0.81 12.29 -4.34
N ALA A 126 -0.21 12.94 -4.91
CA ALA A 126 -0.17 13.52 -6.25
C ALA A 126 0.96 14.55 -6.43
N GLN A 127 1.37 15.25 -5.36
CA GLN A 127 2.49 16.20 -5.40
C GLN A 127 3.83 15.53 -5.78
N TYR A 128 3.95 14.22 -5.57
CA TYR A 128 5.12 13.41 -5.91
C TYR A 128 4.94 12.62 -7.22
N GLY A 129 3.76 12.67 -7.83
CA GLY A 129 3.40 11.76 -8.93
C GLY A 129 3.26 10.30 -8.48
N LEU A 130 3.12 10.02 -7.18
CA LEU A 130 2.98 8.68 -6.62
C LEU A 130 1.51 8.25 -6.62
N GLU A 131 1.22 7.08 -7.18
CA GLU A 131 -0.12 6.52 -7.17
C GLU A 131 -0.46 5.90 -5.79
N VAL A 132 -1.67 6.15 -5.31
CA VAL A 132 -2.21 5.51 -4.10
C VAL A 132 -3.24 4.48 -4.52
N CYS A 133 -3.02 3.22 -4.14
CA CYS A 133 -3.79 2.08 -4.61
C CYS A 133 -4.52 1.38 -3.47
N TYR A 134 -5.85 1.27 -3.57
CA TYR A 134 -6.65 0.41 -2.69
C TYR A 134 -6.44 -1.06 -3.04
N HIS A 135 -6.05 -1.86 -2.06
CA HIS A 135 -5.79 -3.28 -2.16
C HIS A 135 -6.97 -4.08 -1.63
N ILE A 136 -7.52 -4.94 -2.50
CA ILE A 136 -8.67 -5.80 -2.20
C ILE A 136 -8.32 -6.71 -1.03
N HIS A 137 -9.13 -6.72 0.02
CA HIS A 137 -8.96 -7.67 1.12
C HIS A 137 -10.31 -8.06 1.71
N THR A 138 -10.57 -9.36 1.78
CA THR A 138 -11.79 -9.89 2.42
C THR A 138 -11.76 -9.65 3.93
N ASN A 139 -12.92 -9.64 4.58
CA ASN A 139 -13.09 -9.32 6.00
C ASN A 139 -12.72 -7.87 6.40
N THR A 140 -12.68 -6.95 5.43
CA THR A 140 -12.53 -5.51 5.68
C THR A 140 -13.85 -4.77 5.46
N THR A 141 -13.84 -3.43 5.51
CA THR A 141 -15.01 -2.60 5.23
C THR A 141 -15.60 -2.77 3.83
N VAL A 142 -14.84 -3.23 2.84
CA VAL A 142 -15.36 -3.56 1.50
C VAL A 142 -15.29 -5.08 1.35
N ASP A 143 -16.42 -5.77 1.45
CA ASP A 143 -16.42 -7.24 1.54
C ASP A 143 -17.56 -7.94 0.77
N SER A 144 -18.20 -7.22 -0.15
CA SER A 144 -19.19 -7.76 -1.09
C SER A 144 -19.09 -7.07 -2.44
N ILE A 145 -19.63 -7.67 -3.50
CA ILE A 145 -19.67 -7.07 -4.85
C ILE A 145 -20.38 -5.70 -4.82
N ASP A 146 -21.44 -5.57 -4.01
CA ASP A 146 -22.17 -4.32 -3.86
C ASP A 146 -21.34 -3.25 -3.16
N ASP A 147 -20.61 -3.61 -2.10
CA ASP A 147 -19.68 -2.70 -1.43
C ASP A 147 -18.56 -2.27 -2.39
N TRP A 148 -18.06 -3.20 -3.20
CA TRP A 148 -17.07 -2.95 -4.24
C TRP A 148 -17.56 -1.93 -5.26
N ALA A 149 -18.73 -2.18 -5.85
CA ALA A 149 -19.34 -1.27 -6.81
C ALA A 149 -19.56 0.11 -6.20
N LYS A 150 -20.05 0.16 -4.95
CA LYS A 150 -20.29 1.41 -4.24
C LYS A 150 -18.98 2.15 -3.96
N TYR A 151 -17.99 1.50 -3.38
CA TYR A 151 -16.72 2.11 -3.03
C TYR A 151 -15.98 2.63 -4.27
N MET A 152 -15.89 1.81 -5.33
CA MET A 152 -15.27 2.23 -6.59
C MET A 152 -16.00 3.43 -7.23
N SER A 153 -17.32 3.55 -7.07
CA SER A 153 -18.08 4.71 -7.56
C SER A 153 -17.76 6.02 -6.83
N LEU A 154 -17.13 5.95 -5.65
CA LEU A 154 -16.79 7.10 -4.81
C LEU A 154 -15.35 7.58 -5.04
N LEU A 155 -14.49 6.74 -5.61
CA LEU A 155 -13.09 7.07 -5.88
C LEU A 155 -12.95 7.91 -7.15
N ARG A 156 -11.96 8.81 -7.17
CA ARG A 156 -11.62 9.66 -8.32
C ARG A 156 -10.13 9.63 -8.63
N LYS A 157 -9.29 9.80 -7.61
CA LYS A 157 -7.82 9.80 -7.72
C LYS A 157 -7.22 8.48 -7.30
N CYS A 158 -7.74 7.88 -6.23
CA CYS A 158 -7.24 6.60 -5.74
C CYS A 158 -7.43 5.51 -6.80
N LYS A 159 -6.40 4.68 -6.98
CA LYS A 159 -6.34 3.57 -7.93
C LYS A 159 -6.68 2.24 -7.25
N LEU A 160 -6.71 1.18 -8.04
CA LEU A 160 -7.00 -0.17 -7.59
C LEU A 160 -5.76 -1.05 -7.71
N CYS A 161 -5.40 -1.72 -6.62
CA CYS A 161 -4.51 -2.87 -6.60
C CYS A 161 -5.36 -4.14 -6.46
N ILE A 162 -5.46 -4.92 -7.54
CA ILE A 162 -6.25 -6.16 -7.56
C ILE A 162 -5.46 -7.26 -6.86
N ASP A 163 -5.92 -7.67 -5.67
CA ASP A 163 -5.47 -8.93 -5.06
C ASP A 163 -6.32 -10.08 -5.58
N VAL A 164 -5.77 -10.90 -6.46
CA VAL A 164 -6.46 -12.06 -7.05
C VAL A 164 -6.87 -13.12 -6.02
N SER A 165 -6.24 -13.16 -4.84
CA SER A 165 -6.61 -14.07 -3.76
C SER A 165 -7.87 -13.63 -3.02
N HIS A 166 -8.21 -12.34 -3.11
CA HIS A 166 -9.39 -11.73 -2.49
C HIS A 166 -10.43 -11.23 -3.51
N ALA A 167 -10.11 -11.20 -4.80
CA ALA A 167 -10.97 -10.67 -5.86
C ALA A 167 -12.11 -11.62 -6.30
N ALA A 168 -12.14 -12.86 -5.80
CA ALA A 168 -13.14 -13.87 -6.18
C ALA A 168 -14.47 -13.76 -5.38
N LEU A 169 -14.74 -12.61 -4.77
CA LEU A 169 -15.98 -12.31 -4.04
C LEU A 169 -17.21 -12.34 -4.95
#